data_AF-A0A1V6F648-F1
#
_entry.id   AF-A0A1V6F648-F1
#
_cell.length_a   1.000
_cell.length_b   1.000
_cell.length_c   1.000
_cell.angle_alpha   90.00
_cell.angle_beta   90.00
_cell.angle_gamma   90.00
#
_symmetry.space_group_name_H-M   'P 1'
#
loop_
_entity.id
_entity.type
_entity.pdbx_description
1 polymer ?
#
loop_
_entity_poly.entity_id
_entity_poly.type
_entity_poly.pdbx_seq_one_letter_code
_entity_poly.pdbx_strand_id
1 'polypeptide(L)'
;MNWLGVDKLNEQAKGAGFSGTNNIISPDTTAPGSEYTFFLYETGNRINVIKDVYLAGSANDWITGDATRKFTQDPTKPWMYSFDTSLAADEAFKVNFGGWDGALGHYNMTSESANYGFVSSGDPDHNIVAGTGFYAGNYTITLDIVNYLVDISPKASTMAAEINSYPGGDISTPECATKYAAIKPKVTNLSDSEKTIFETSSDVDIANARARYTQWATANNDLAGMYTPPSVSGRIYSVNQQNNRALITLIGLLGFTAIAGFYFLKTKKQ
;
A
#
# COMPACT_ATOMS: atom_id res chain seq x y z
N MET A 1 -8.43 29.23 -23.64
CA MET A 1 -8.41 27.95 -24.38
C MET A 1 -9.64 27.17 -23.94
N ASN A 2 -10.62 26.95 -24.83
CA ASN A 2 -11.74 26.06 -24.54
C ASN A 2 -11.25 24.62 -24.53
N TRP A 3 -11.55 23.89 -23.46
CA TRP A 3 -11.01 22.55 -23.21
C TRP A 3 -11.92 21.50 -23.85
N LEU A 4 -11.41 20.79 -24.86
CA LEU A 4 -12.02 19.56 -25.38
C LEU A 4 -11.86 18.46 -24.32
N GLY A 5 -12.93 18.09 -23.62
CA GLY A 5 -12.93 16.91 -22.74
C GLY A 5 -13.56 17.06 -21.36
N VAL A 6 -13.98 18.27 -20.94
CA VAL A 6 -14.71 18.47 -19.66
C VAL A 6 -15.99 17.66 -19.63
N ASP A 7 -16.68 17.59 -20.78
CA ASP A 7 -17.90 16.81 -20.92
C ASP A 7 -17.64 15.30 -20.74
N LYS A 8 -16.51 14.79 -21.26
CA LYS A 8 -16.11 13.38 -21.12
C LYS A 8 -15.73 13.01 -19.68
N LEU A 9 -15.06 13.92 -18.96
CA LEU A 9 -14.71 13.70 -17.54
C LEU A 9 -15.95 13.76 -16.65
N ASN A 10 -16.91 14.65 -16.93
CA ASN A 10 -18.21 14.66 -16.26
C ASN A 10 -19.02 13.39 -16.56
N GLU A 11 -18.96 12.86 -17.77
CA GLU A 11 -19.57 11.57 -18.14
C GLU A 11 -18.90 10.38 -17.42
N GLN A 12 -17.57 10.38 -17.29
CA GLN A 12 -16.82 9.35 -16.56
C GLN A 12 -17.10 9.39 -15.05
N ALA A 13 -17.18 10.58 -14.44
CA ALA A 13 -17.59 10.73 -13.05
C ALA A 13 -19.02 10.21 -12.81
N LYS A 14 -19.95 10.44 -13.74
CA LYS A 14 -21.30 9.85 -13.68
C LYS A 14 -21.26 8.33 -13.82
N GLY A 15 -20.40 7.79 -14.69
CA GLY A 15 -20.19 6.35 -14.86
C GLY A 15 -19.64 5.65 -13.62
N ALA A 16 -18.88 6.36 -12.79
CA ALA A 16 -18.36 5.89 -11.50
C ALA A 16 -19.34 6.04 -10.33
N GLY A 17 -20.60 6.43 -10.59
CA GLY A 17 -21.67 6.52 -9.60
C GLY A 17 -21.79 7.86 -8.87
N PHE A 18 -21.03 8.89 -9.27
CA PHE A 18 -21.13 10.21 -8.64
C PHE A 18 -22.31 11.01 -9.22
N SER A 19 -23.23 11.46 -8.35
CA SER A 19 -24.38 12.27 -8.74
C SER A 19 -24.07 13.77 -8.71
N GLY A 20 -24.29 14.50 -9.82
CA GLY A 20 -24.06 15.95 -9.91
C GLY A 20 -23.88 16.49 -11.34
N THR A 21 -24.24 17.77 -11.57
CA THR A 21 -24.18 18.44 -12.89
C THR A 21 -22.91 19.26 -13.12
N ASN A 22 -22.08 19.52 -12.10
CA ASN A 22 -20.86 20.35 -12.17
C ASN A 22 -19.77 19.84 -11.20
N ASN A 23 -19.24 18.62 -11.41
CA ASN A 23 -18.32 17.96 -10.46
C ASN A 23 -16.86 18.46 -10.54
N ILE A 24 -16.54 19.30 -11.52
CA ILE A 24 -15.20 19.82 -11.77
C ILE A 24 -15.27 21.34 -11.64
N ILE A 25 -14.57 21.89 -10.65
CA ILE A 25 -14.34 23.34 -10.55
C ILE A 25 -12.89 23.58 -11.00
N SER A 26 -12.62 24.74 -11.58
CA SER A 26 -11.34 25.14 -12.17
C SER A 26 -10.11 24.72 -11.35
N PRO A 27 -8.95 24.50 -11.98
CA PRO A 27 -7.72 24.09 -11.29
C PRO A 27 -7.41 24.97 -10.07
N ASP A 28 -7.15 24.33 -8.92
CA ASP A 28 -6.52 25.02 -7.80
C ASP A 28 -5.05 25.24 -8.18
N THR A 29 -4.64 26.50 -8.14
CA THR A 29 -3.29 26.92 -8.57
C THR A 29 -2.33 27.01 -7.39
N THR A 30 -2.79 26.70 -6.17
CA THR A 30 -2.01 26.86 -4.95
C THR A 30 -1.31 25.59 -4.48
N ALA A 31 -1.63 24.41 -5.02
CA ALA A 31 -0.92 23.19 -4.68
C ALA A 31 -0.09 22.61 -5.85
N PRO A 32 0.96 21.84 -5.53
CA PRO A 32 2.06 21.60 -6.46
C PRO A 32 1.65 20.66 -7.59
N GLY A 33 1.84 21.09 -8.84
CA GLY A 33 1.61 20.27 -10.03
C GLY A 33 0.18 20.36 -10.58
N SER A 34 -0.15 21.46 -11.26
CA SER A 34 -1.29 21.60 -12.19
C SER A 34 -2.55 20.81 -11.80
N GLU A 35 -3.14 21.12 -10.65
CA GLU A 35 -4.19 20.30 -10.04
C GLU A 35 -5.56 20.47 -10.71
N TYR A 36 -6.37 19.42 -10.73
CA TYR A 36 -7.82 19.53 -10.91
C TYR A 36 -8.50 19.22 -9.59
N THR A 37 -9.33 20.14 -9.06
CA THR A 37 -10.13 19.86 -7.85
C THR A 37 -11.51 19.35 -8.24
N PHE A 38 -11.78 18.10 -7.90
CA PHE A 38 -13.08 17.45 -7.96
C PHE A 38 -13.81 17.69 -6.64
N PHE A 39 -15.09 18.04 -6.70
CA PHE A 39 -15.93 18.14 -5.51
C PHE A 39 -16.82 16.90 -5.44
N LEU A 40 -16.63 16.09 -4.40
CA LEU A 40 -17.57 15.01 -4.09
C LEU A 40 -18.76 15.60 -3.33
N TYR A 41 -19.86 15.85 -4.04
CA TYR A 41 -21.08 16.42 -3.45
C TYR A 41 -21.70 15.55 -2.36
N GLU A 42 -21.52 14.23 -2.40
CA GLU A 42 -22.09 13.30 -1.40
C GLU A 42 -21.33 13.26 -0.07
N THR A 43 -20.04 13.62 -0.07
CA THR A 43 -19.19 13.56 1.14
C THR A 43 -18.71 14.94 1.61
N GLY A 44 -18.84 15.99 0.77
CA GLY A 44 -18.26 17.30 1.02
C GLY A 44 -16.74 17.35 0.86
N ASN A 45 -16.13 16.25 0.39
CA ASN A 45 -14.67 16.15 0.24
C ASN A 45 -14.22 16.74 -1.09
N ARG A 46 -13.12 17.50 -1.04
CA ARG A 46 -12.36 17.93 -2.22
C ARG A 46 -11.37 16.83 -2.57
N ILE A 47 -11.37 16.38 -3.83
CA ILE A 47 -10.33 15.50 -4.36
C ILE A 47 -9.50 16.31 -5.34
N ASN A 48 -8.24 16.56 -5.02
CA ASN A 48 -7.28 17.03 -6.01
C ASN A 48 -6.84 15.82 -6.83
N VAL A 49 -7.26 15.76 -8.09
CA VAL A 49 -6.73 14.77 -9.04
C VAL A 49 -5.52 15.41 -9.70
N ILE A 50 -4.37 14.86 -9.37
CA ILE A 50 -3.09 15.30 -9.90
C ILE A 50 -2.94 14.70 -11.29
N LYS A 51 -2.69 15.55 -12.28
CA LYS A 51 -2.69 15.13 -13.68
C LYS A 51 -1.61 14.09 -13.97
N ASP A 52 -0.43 14.28 -13.39
CA ASP A 52 0.74 13.50 -13.70
C ASP A 52 1.48 13.10 -12.41
N VAL A 53 1.64 11.79 -12.22
CA VAL A 53 2.34 11.17 -11.09
C VAL A 53 3.53 10.39 -11.64
N TYR A 54 4.67 10.47 -10.96
CA TYR A 54 5.94 9.93 -11.44
C TYR A 54 6.70 9.19 -10.34
N LEU A 55 7.56 8.27 -10.73
CA LEU A 55 8.52 7.62 -9.86
C LEU A 55 9.90 8.24 -10.09
N ALA A 56 10.53 8.76 -9.04
CA ALA A 56 11.92 9.22 -9.07
C ALA A 56 12.72 8.49 -8.01
N GLY A 57 13.95 8.12 -8.33
CA GLY A 57 14.80 7.34 -7.43
C GLY A 57 16.20 7.12 -7.97
N SER A 58 16.95 6.25 -7.32
CA SER A 58 18.34 5.94 -7.70
C SER A 58 18.44 5.36 -9.12
N ALA A 59 17.40 4.70 -9.64
CA ALA A 59 17.40 4.17 -11.00
C ALA A 59 17.29 5.23 -12.10
N ASN A 60 16.92 6.48 -11.77
CA ASN A 60 16.86 7.59 -12.73
C ASN A 60 17.52 8.86 -12.19
N ASP A 61 18.57 8.70 -11.36
CA ASP A 61 19.35 9.80 -10.80
C ASP A 61 18.50 10.89 -10.12
N TRP A 62 17.39 10.49 -9.48
CA TRP A 62 16.47 11.40 -8.79
C TRP A 62 15.85 12.46 -9.72
N ILE A 63 15.63 12.14 -11.00
CA ILE A 63 14.95 13.03 -11.93
C ILE A 63 13.43 12.99 -11.71
N THR A 64 12.81 14.13 -11.37
CA THR A 64 11.35 14.28 -11.23
C THR A 64 10.68 14.54 -12.58
N GLY A 65 9.40 14.19 -12.71
CA GLY A 65 8.64 14.44 -13.95
C GLY A 65 9.08 13.59 -15.15
N ASP A 66 9.87 12.53 -14.93
CA ASP A 66 10.34 11.62 -15.97
C ASP A 66 9.17 10.85 -16.60
N ALA A 67 8.84 11.22 -17.85
CA ALA A 67 7.73 10.62 -18.59
C ALA A 67 7.87 9.10 -18.80
N THR A 68 9.08 8.55 -18.74
CA THR A 68 9.31 7.10 -18.85
C THR A 68 8.95 6.35 -17.56
N ARG A 69 8.88 7.07 -16.43
CA ARG A 69 8.49 6.55 -15.12
C ARG A 69 7.18 7.18 -14.63
N LYS A 70 6.28 7.49 -15.57
CA LYS A 70 4.98 8.07 -15.30
C LYS A 70 3.96 6.98 -14.96
N PHE A 71 3.19 7.20 -13.90
CA PHE A 71 2.10 6.33 -13.51
C PHE A 71 0.91 6.46 -14.49
N THR A 72 0.19 5.37 -14.64
CA THR A 72 -1.08 5.30 -15.35
C THR A 72 -2.23 5.49 -14.37
N GLN A 73 -3.08 6.48 -14.63
CA GLN A 73 -4.30 6.71 -13.85
C GLN A 73 -5.36 5.66 -14.18
N ASP A 74 -6.07 5.15 -13.17
CA ASP A 74 -7.19 4.23 -13.36
C ASP A 74 -8.38 4.97 -14.00
N PRO A 75 -8.91 4.47 -15.13
CA PRO A 75 -9.99 5.14 -15.86
C PRO A 75 -11.35 5.11 -15.15
N THR A 76 -11.52 4.21 -14.18
CA THR A 76 -12.74 4.03 -13.38
C THR A 76 -12.59 4.59 -11.96
N LYS A 77 -11.36 4.73 -11.48
CA LYS A 77 -11.00 5.27 -10.16
C LYS A 77 -9.95 6.37 -10.33
N PRO A 78 -10.32 7.60 -10.72
CA PRO A 78 -9.35 8.65 -11.07
C PRO A 78 -8.43 9.08 -9.90
N TRP A 79 -8.71 8.68 -8.66
CA TRP A 79 -7.83 8.87 -7.51
C TRP A 79 -6.74 7.77 -7.36
N MET A 80 -6.78 6.73 -8.19
CA MET A 80 -5.83 5.63 -8.19
C MET A 80 -4.87 5.74 -9.37
N TYR A 81 -3.60 5.50 -9.10
CA TYR A 81 -2.54 5.47 -10.11
C TYR A 81 -1.71 4.22 -9.94
N SER A 82 -1.23 3.65 -11.04
CA SER A 82 -0.40 2.45 -11.03
C SER A 82 0.81 2.60 -11.93
N PHE A 83 1.93 2.01 -11.52
CA PHE A 83 3.14 1.94 -12.32
C PHE A 83 3.80 0.58 -12.14
N ASP A 84 3.89 -0.16 -13.23
CA ASP A 84 4.63 -1.41 -13.28
C ASP A 84 6.11 -1.12 -13.49
N THR A 85 6.96 -1.69 -12.65
CA THR A 85 8.40 -1.43 -12.70
C THR A 85 9.22 -2.62 -12.23
N SER A 86 10.50 -2.59 -12.56
CA SER A 86 11.50 -3.48 -11.99
C SER A 86 12.37 -2.68 -11.03
N LEU A 87 12.50 -3.16 -9.80
CA LEU A 87 13.31 -2.54 -8.76
C LEU A 87 14.55 -3.39 -8.52
N ALA A 88 15.72 -2.74 -8.47
CA ALA A 88 16.96 -3.37 -8.03
C ALA A 88 16.99 -3.51 -6.49
N ALA A 89 17.89 -4.36 -5.99
CA ALA A 89 18.17 -4.41 -4.56
C ALA A 89 18.72 -3.07 -4.10
N ASP A 90 18.26 -2.60 -2.93
CA ASP A 90 18.63 -1.30 -2.35
C ASP A 90 18.22 -0.10 -3.22
N GLU A 91 17.35 -0.29 -4.21
CA GLU A 91 16.80 0.83 -4.99
C GLU A 91 15.96 1.73 -4.08
N ALA A 92 16.33 3.00 -4.03
CA ALA A 92 15.64 4.02 -3.26
C ALA A 92 14.79 4.88 -4.20
N PHE A 93 13.55 5.17 -3.82
CA PHE A 93 12.64 5.97 -4.65
C PHE A 93 11.60 6.73 -3.83
N LYS A 94 10.94 7.66 -4.52
CA LYS A 94 9.78 8.43 -4.10
C LYS A 94 8.78 8.57 -5.24
N VAL A 95 7.51 8.73 -4.87
CA VAL A 95 6.46 9.12 -5.80
C VAL A 95 6.36 10.65 -5.80
N ASN A 96 6.32 11.28 -6.96
CA ASN A 96 6.33 12.73 -7.10
C ASN A 96 5.33 13.24 -8.15
N PHE A 97 5.11 14.55 -8.16
CA PHE A 97 4.08 15.21 -8.97
C PHE A 97 4.68 16.18 -10.00
N GLY A 98 5.83 15.79 -10.58
CA GLY A 98 6.62 16.61 -11.49
C GLY A 98 7.68 17.48 -10.81
N GLY A 99 7.73 17.44 -9.48
CA GLY A 99 8.72 18.12 -8.63
C GLY A 99 8.74 17.51 -7.23
N TRP A 100 9.64 18.00 -6.36
CA TRP A 100 9.84 17.45 -5.02
C TRP A 100 8.83 17.90 -3.97
N ASP A 101 8.11 18.99 -4.23
CA ASP A 101 7.11 19.49 -3.31
C ASP A 101 5.93 18.50 -3.23
N GLY A 102 5.59 18.09 -2.00
CA GLY A 102 4.60 17.05 -1.74
C GLY A 102 5.01 15.62 -2.12
N ALA A 103 6.29 15.35 -2.46
CA ALA A 103 6.73 14.00 -2.81
C ALA A 103 6.50 12.99 -1.66
N LEU A 104 6.02 11.80 -2.03
CA LEU A 104 5.64 10.74 -1.10
C LEU A 104 6.76 9.73 -0.95
N GLY A 105 7.08 9.43 0.31
CA GLY A 105 8.17 8.55 0.70
C GLY A 105 7.68 7.45 1.64
N HIS A 106 8.57 6.93 2.50
CA HIS A 106 8.24 5.75 3.31
C HIS A 106 7.06 5.95 4.27
N TYR A 107 6.82 7.18 4.76
CA TYR A 107 5.70 7.46 5.66
C TYR A 107 4.33 7.30 4.99
N ASN A 108 4.33 7.27 3.66
CA ASN A 108 3.14 7.07 2.84
C ASN A 108 2.95 5.60 2.48
N MET A 109 3.88 4.71 2.85
CA MET A 109 3.83 3.32 2.44
C MET A 109 2.82 2.50 3.24
N THR A 110 2.11 1.57 2.59
CA THR A 110 1.21 0.63 3.28
C THR A 110 1.99 -0.32 4.20
N SER A 111 1.32 -0.82 5.24
CA SER A 111 1.89 -1.83 6.14
C SER A 111 2.14 -3.16 5.42
N GLU A 112 1.39 -3.40 4.35
CA GLU A 112 1.45 -4.55 3.46
C GLU A 112 2.78 -4.56 2.70
N SER A 113 3.19 -3.40 2.18
CA SER A 113 4.46 -3.22 1.49
C SER A 113 5.66 -3.55 2.39
N ALA A 114 5.56 -3.27 3.70
CA ALA A 114 6.62 -3.64 4.66
C ALA A 114 6.82 -5.16 4.78
N ASN A 115 5.80 -5.98 4.52
CA ASN A 115 5.94 -7.44 4.50
C ASN A 115 6.82 -7.93 3.33
N TYR A 116 6.99 -7.09 2.30
CA TYR A 116 7.90 -7.32 1.19
C TYR A 116 9.25 -6.62 1.38
N GLY A 117 9.67 -6.38 2.63
CA GLY A 117 11.03 -5.93 2.94
C GLY A 117 11.34 -4.49 2.53
N PHE A 118 10.33 -3.71 2.12
CA PHE A 118 10.52 -2.28 1.91
C PHE A 118 10.68 -1.59 3.25
N VAL A 119 11.74 -0.80 3.38
CA VAL A 119 12.12 -0.13 4.62
C VAL A 119 12.54 1.32 4.37
N SER A 120 12.60 2.08 5.46
CA SER A 120 13.12 3.46 5.50
C SER A 120 14.58 3.55 5.97
N SER A 121 15.22 2.43 6.32
CA SER A 121 16.17 2.39 7.43
C SER A 121 17.25 3.48 7.40
N GLY A 122 17.09 4.50 8.26
CA GLY A 122 18.11 5.52 8.56
C GLY A 122 18.21 6.67 7.56
N ASP A 123 17.35 6.74 6.56
CA ASP A 123 17.42 7.78 5.54
C ASP A 123 16.77 9.10 6.01
N PRO A 124 17.53 10.21 6.16
CA PRO A 124 16.98 11.51 6.50
C PRO A 124 16.05 12.07 5.42
N ASP A 125 16.16 11.57 4.19
CA ASP A 125 15.32 11.98 3.07
C ASP A 125 14.02 11.18 2.98
N HIS A 126 13.80 10.21 3.88
CA HIS A 126 12.55 9.44 3.97
C HIS A 126 12.16 8.71 2.67
N ASN A 127 13.13 8.22 1.90
CA ASN A 127 12.88 7.45 0.69
C ASN A 127 12.27 6.08 1.03
N ILE A 128 11.54 5.51 0.07
CA ILE A 128 11.18 4.09 0.09
C ILE A 128 12.37 3.32 -0.46
N VAL A 129 12.86 2.32 0.27
CA VAL A 129 14.01 1.51 -0.16
C VAL A 129 13.57 0.06 -0.30
N ALA A 130 13.78 -0.52 -1.49
CA ALA A 130 13.70 -1.96 -1.67
C ALA A 130 14.78 -2.61 -0.81
N GLY A 131 14.41 -3.48 0.14
CA GLY A 131 15.39 -4.08 1.05
C GLY A 131 16.47 -4.90 0.35
N THR A 132 17.57 -5.17 1.05
CA THR A 132 18.63 -6.07 0.58
C THR A 132 18.08 -7.49 0.32
N GLY A 133 18.39 -8.11 -0.83
CA GLY A 133 18.06 -9.53 -1.11
C GLY A 133 16.95 -9.74 -2.15
N PHE A 134 16.04 -10.70 -1.93
CA PHE A 134 14.96 -11.12 -2.86
C PHE A 134 13.85 -10.06 -3.09
N TYR A 135 14.09 -8.83 -2.66
CA TYR A 135 13.20 -7.69 -2.86
C TYR A 135 13.54 -6.90 -4.13
N ALA A 136 14.56 -7.34 -4.87
CA ALA A 136 14.74 -6.99 -6.27
C ALA A 136 13.76 -7.81 -7.14
N GLY A 137 13.08 -7.17 -8.07
CA GLY A 137 12.11 -7.85 -8.92
C GLY A 137 11.12 -6.93 -9.60
N ASN A 138 10.05 -7.51 -10.12
CA ASN A 138 8.96 -6.79 -10.75
C ASN A 138 7.84 -6.48 -9.75
N TYR A 139 7.41 -5.23 -9.73
CA TYR A 139 6.40 -4.71 -8.81
C TYR A 139 5.38 -3.89 -9.56
N THR A 140 4.19 -3.81 -8.98
CA THR A 140 3.20 -2.78 -9.29
C THR A 140 3.18 -1.82 -8.11
N ILE A 141 3.55 -0.57 -8.36
CA ILE A 141 3.42 0.51 -7.38
C ILE A 141 2.07 1.18 -7.62
N THR A 142 1.24 1.24 -6.60
CA THR A 142 -0.07 1.87 -6.64
C THR A 142 -0.10 3.07 -5.71
N LEU A 143 -0.62 4.19 -6.19
CA LEU A 143 -0.89 5.37 -5.38
C LEU A 143 -2.40 5.55 -5.23
N ASP A 144 -2.86 5.64 -3.99
CA ASP A 144 -4.14 6.23 -3.62
C ASP A 144 -3.89 7.68 -3.20
N ILE A 145 -4.24 8.63 -4.07
CA ILE A 145 -3.96 10.06 -3.80
C ILE A 145 -4.86 10.63 -2.70
N VAL A 146 -6.04 10.04 -2.47
CA VAL A 146 -6.97 10.53 -1.43
C VAL A 146 -6.42 10.22 -0.05
N ASN A 147 -5.83 9.04 0.12
CA ASN A 147 -5.27 8.60 1.39
C ASN A 147 -3.76 8.91 1.51
N TYR A 148 -3.13 9.43 0.46
CA TYR A 148 -1.67 9.59 0.37
C TYR A 148 -0.94 8.28 0.69
N LEU A 149 -1.47 7.17 0.18
CA LEU A 149 -0.93 5.83 0.42
C LEU A 149 -0.28 5.28 -0.84
N VAL A 150 0.95 4.80 -0.69
CA VAL A 150 1.73 4.09 -1.69
C VAL A 150 1.76 2.61 -1.32
N ASP A 151 1.14 1.78 -2.15
CA ASP A 151 1.21 0.33 -2.05
C ASP A 151 2.20 -0.23 -3.07
N ILE A 152 3.01 -1.20 -2.64
CA ILE A 152 4.01 -1.84 -3.47
C ILE A 152 3.73 -3.33 -3.41
N SER A 153 3.15 -3.83 -4.50
CA SER A 153 2.73 -5.22 -4.61
C SER A 153 3.68 -5.97 -5.55
N PRO A 154 4.29 -7.10 -5.13
CA PRO A 154 5.13 -7.89 -6.01
C PRO A 154 4.29 -8.56 -7.09
N LYS A 155 4.87 -8.72 -8.27
CA LYS A 155 4.30 -9.59 -9.31
C LYS A 155 4.54 -11.06 -8.98
N ALA A 156 3.70 -11.93 -9.54
CA ALA A 156 3.82 -13.38 -9.40
C ALA A 156 5.21 -13.89 -9.81
N SER A 157 5.83 -13.27 -10.83
CA SER A 157 7.18 -13.60 -11.28
C SER A 157 8.26 -13.30 -10.23
N THR A 158 8.12 -12.20 -9.49
CA THR A 158 9.02 -11.86 -8.37
C THR A 158 8.91 -12.90 -7.27
N MET A 159 7.69 -13.34 -6.96
CA MET A 159 7.49 -14.39 -5.97
C MET A 159 8.02 -15.74 -6.42
N ALA A 160 7.85 -16.06 -7.70
CA ALA A 160 8.42 -17.26 -8.28
C ALA A 160 9.95 -17.26 -8.21
N ALA A 161 10.59 -16.12 -8.53
CA ALA A 161 12.04 -15.97 -8.42
C ALA A 161 12.53 -16.16 -6.97
N GLU A 162 11.87 -15.55 -5.99
CA GLU A 162 12.20 -15.76 -4.57
C GLU A 162 12.08 -17.24 -4.17
N ILE A 163 10.98 -17.90 -4.52
CA ILE A 163 10.78 -19.32 -4.17
C ILE A 163 11.78 -20.25 -4.86
N ASN A 164 12.11 -19.99 -6.12
CA ASN A 164 13.05 -20.80 -6.90
C ASN A 164 14.50 -20.60 -6.47
N SER A 165 14.82 -19.44 -5.89
CA SER A 165 16.17 -19.14 -5.40
C SER A 165 16.63 -20.00 -4.23
N TYR A 166 15.69 -20.56 -3.45
CA TYR A 166 16.05 -21.44 -2.36
C TYR A 166 16.77 -22.67 -2.93
N PRO A 167 17.97 -23.03 -2.41
CA PRO A 167 18.73 -24.16 -2.93
C PRO A 167 17.90 -25.45 -2.92
N GLY A 168 18.08 -26.30 -3.93
CA GLY A 168 17.36 -27.58 -4.02
C GLY A 168 17.81 -28.56 -2.94
N GLY A 169 16.86 -29.29 -2.34
CA GLY A 169 17.13 -30.34 -1.33
C GLY A 169 16.16 -30.37 -0.13
N ASP A 170 15.40 -29.29 0.09
CA ASP A 170 14.78 -29.04 1.40
C ASP A 170 13.41 -29.64 1.67
N ILE A 171 12.87 -30.49 0.81
CA ILE A 171 11.51 -31.03 0.96
C ILE A 171 11.39 -31.99 2.18
N SER A 172 12.48 -32.24 2.92
CA SER A 172 12.52 -33.16 4.07
C SER A 172 13.31 -32.66 5.29
N THR A 173 13.80 -31.42 5.30
CA THR A 173 14.59 -30.85 6.41
C THR A 173 13.74 -29.88 7.25
N PRO A 174 14.12 -29.58 8.51
CA PRO A 174 13.47 -28.55 9.33
C PRO A 174 13.38 -27.15 8.69
N GLU A 175 14.16 -26.92 7.63
CA GLU A 175 14.22 -25.68 6.86
C GLU A 175 12.94 -25.43 6.05
N CYS A 176 12.19 -26.49 5.74
CA CYS A 176 10.88 -26.39 5.07
C CYS A 176 9.87 -25.55 5.86
N ALA A 177 9.83 -25.71 7.19
CA ALA A 177 8.89 -24.96 8.04
C ALA A 177 9.23 -23.47 8.09
N THR A 178 10.53 -23.16 8.18
CA THR A 178 11.01 -21.76 8.21
C THR A 178 10.74 -21.06 6.87
N LYS A 179 11.03 -21.73 5.75
CA LYS A 179 10.78 -21.20 4.40
C LYS A 179 9.30 -21.00 4.14
N TYR A 180 8.47 -21.97 4.52
CA TYR A 180 7.03 -21.87 4.38
C TYR A 180 6.45 -20.70 5.20
N ALA A 181 6.86 -20.57 6.47
CA ALA A 181 6.41 -19.49 7.34
C ALA A 181 6.84 -18.10 6.83
N ALA A 182 7.99 -17.99 6.18
CA ALA A 182 8.47 -16.74 5.58
C ALA A 182 7.72 -16.39 4.28
N ILE A 183 7.41 -17.39 3.44
CA ILE A 183 6.83 -17.18 2.10
C ILE A 183 5.31 -17.07 2.15
N LYS A 184 4.62 -17.82 3.03
CA LYS A 184 3.16 -17.84 3.10
C LYS A 184 2.56 -16.43 3.21
N PRO A 185 2.97 -15.55 4.15
CA PRO A 185 2.42 -14.21 4.26
C PRO A 185 2.57 -13.39 2.96
N LYS A 186 3.67 -13.56 2.24
CA LYS A 186 3.93 -12.85 0.98
C LYS A 186 3.02 -13.35 -0.14
N VAL A 187 2.88 -14.67 -0.30
CA VAL A 187 1.98 -15.27 -1.30
C VAL A 187 0.52 -14.95 -1.00
N THR A 188 0.11 -14.94 0.28
CA THR A 188 -1.27 -14.64 0.65
C THR A 188 -1.65 -13.17 0.48
N ASN A 189 -0.66 -12.28 0.50
CA ASN A 189 -0.84 -10.83 0.37
C ASN A 189 -0.66 -10.33 -1.08
N LEU A 190 -0.32 -11.21 -2.03
CA LEU A 190 -0.37 -10.88 -3.45
C LEU A 190 -1.74 -10.28 -3.81
N SER A 191 -1.74 -9.30 -4.71
CA SER A 191 -2.99 -8.80 -5.28
C SER A 191 -3.77 -9.95 -5.92
N ASP A 192 -5.10 -9.88 -5.94
CA ASP A 192 -5.94 -10.98 -6.44
C ASP A 192 -5.56 -11.43 -7.86
N SER A 193 -5.17 -10.48 -8.73
CA SER A 193 -4.70 -10.78 -10.08
C SER A 193 -3.37 -11.52 -10.10
N GLU A 194 -2.38 -11.05 -9.34
CA GLU A 194 -1.06 -11.68 -9.29
C GLU A 194 -1.10 -13.03 -8.57
N LYS A 195 -1.96 -13.16 -7.56
CA LYS A 195 -2.24 -14.43 -6.91
C LYS A 195 -2.86 -15.45 -7.87
N THR A 196 -3.85 -15.02 -8.67
CA THR A 196 -4.43 -15.86 -9.73
C THR A 196 -3.37 -16.30 -10.74
N ILE A 197 -2.48 -15.39 -11.15
CA ILE A 197 -1.35 -15.72 -12.04
C ILE A 197 -0.44 -16.74 -11.38
N PHE A 198 -0.05 -16.53 -10.12
CA PHE A 198 0.79 -17.46 -9.38
C PHE A 198 0.17 -18.87 -9.29
N GLU A 199 -1.13 -18.94 -9.02
CA GLU A 199 -1.88 -20.19 -8.85
C GLU A 199 -2.08 -20.97 -10.17
N THR A 200 -2.29 -20.26 -11.29
CA THR A 200 -2.78 -20.88 -12.53
C THR A 200 -1.82 -20.82 -13.72
N SER A 201 -0.80 -19.96 -13.68
CA SER A 201 0.10 -19.75 -14.82
C SER A 201 0.82 -21.04 -15.23
N SER A 202 0.98 -21.20 -16.55
CA SER A 202 1.79 -22.22 -17.21
C SER A 202 3.23 -21.78 -17.47
N ASP A 203 3.60 -20.55 -17.09
CA ASP A 203 4.98 -20.10 -17.11
C ASP A 203 5.85 -21.06 -16.29
N VAL A 204 7.00 -21.47 -16.84
CA VAL A 204 7.80 -22.56 -16.27
C VAL A 204 8.35 -22.20 -14.89
N ASP A 205 8.75 -20.95 -14.68
CA ASP A 205 9.34 -20.50 -13.43
C ASP A 205 8.27 -20.37 -12.36
N ILE A 206 7.11 -19.82 -12.70
CA ILE A 206 5.95 -19.74 -11.80
C ILE A 206 5.42 -21.14 -11.47
N ALA A 207 5.32 -22.04 -12.44
CA ALA A 207 4.86 -23.40 -12.22
C ALA A 207 5.81 -24.19 -11.30
N ASN A 208 7.12 -24.06 -11.50
CA ASN A 208 8.13 -24.66 -10.62
C ASN A 208 8.06 -24.11 -9.20
N ALA A 209 7.92 -22.79 -9.05
CA ALA A 209 7.77 -22.15 -7.75
C ALA A 209 6.50 -22.60 -7.03
N ARG A 210 5.36 -22.64 -7.74
CA ARG A 210 4.09 -23.14 -7.21
C ARG A 210 4.22 -24.59 -6.75
N ALA A 211 4.90 -25.45 -7.51
CA ALA A 211 5.13 -26.84 -7.12
C ALA A 211 5.96 -26.95 -5.83
N ARG A 212 7.02 -26.15 -5.70
CA ARG A 212 7.84 -26.06 -4.47
C ARG A 212 7.03 -25.55 -3.28
N TYR A 213 6.29 -24.46 -3.46
CA TYR A 213 5.44 -23.89 -2.42
C TYR A 213 4.38 -24.89 -1.95
N THR A 214 3.78 -25.63 -2.89
CA THR A 214 2.82 -26.72 -2.59
C THR A 214 3.47 -27.81 -1.73
N GLN A 215 4.69 -28.24 -2.08
CA GLN A 215 5.41 -29.25 -1.28
C GLN A 215 5.71 -28.76 0.14
N TRP A 216 6.10 -27.49 0.30
CA TRP A 216 6.30 -26.89 1.61
C TRP A 216 5.01 -26.85 2.42
N ALA A 217 3.88 -26.48 1.81
CA ALA A 217 2.57 -26.50 2.46
C ALA A 217 2.16 -27.92 2.88
N THR A 218 2.39 -28.93 2.03
CA THR A 218 2.15 -30.34 2.35
C THR A 218 2.99 -30.79 3.55
N ALA A 219 4.29 -30.46 3.57
CA ALA A 219 5.18 -30.81 4.69
C ALA A 219 4.74 -30.15 6.02
N ASN A 220 4.05 -29.00 5.96
CA ASN A 220 3.54 -28.26 7.12
C ASN A 220 2.06 -28.55 7.43
N ASN A 221 1.43 -29.53 6.78
CA ASN A 221 0.00 -29.88 6.94
C ASN A 221 -0.97 -28.70 6.66
N ASP A 222 -0.63 -27.80 5.75
CA ASP A 222 -1.38 -26.57 5.46
C ASP A 222 -1.77 -26.45 3.97
N LEU A 223 -1.91 -27.58 3.28
CA LEU A 223 -2.25 -27.59 1.86
C LEU A 223 -3.58 -26.86 1.56
N ALA A 224 -4.57 -27.02 2.43
CA ALA A 224 -5.88 -26.37 2.28
C ALA A 224 -5.85 -24.86 2.62
N GLY A 225 -4.87 -24.42 3.41
CA GLY A 225 -4.74 -23.03 3.88
C GLY A 225 -3.56 -22.28 3.27
N MET A 226 -2.86 -22.84 2.28
CA MET A 226 -1.64 -22.23 1.76
C MET A 226 -1.84 -20.90 1.05
N TYR A 227 -3.06 -20.63 0.58
CA TYR A 227 -3.43 -19.36 -0.03
C TYR A 227 -4.37 -18.53 0.85
N THR A 228 -4.66 -18.98 2.07
CA THR A 228 -5.43 -18.19 3.02
C THR A 228 -4.48 -17.47 3.96
N PRO A 229 -4.67 -16.16 4.20
CA PRO A 229 -3.92 -15.46 5.22
C PRO A 229 -4.02 -16.25 6.54
N PRO A 230 -2.92 -16.38 7.31
CA PRO A 230 -3.00 -17.02 8.62
C PRO A 230 -4.10 -16.34 9.42
N SER A 231 -4.97 -17.15 10.04
CA SER A 231 -6.03 -16.64 10.90
C SER A 231 -5.38 -15.84 12.03
N VAL A 232 -5.35 -14.53 11.89
CA VAL A 232 -4.93 -13.61 12.94
C VAL A 232 -5.99 -13.69 14.05
N SER A 233 -5.85 -14.65 14.94
CA SER A 233 -6.38 -14.54 16.29
C SER A 233 -5.57 -13.45 16.98
N GLY A 234 -5.86 -12.18 16.66
CA GLY A 234 -5.12 -11.05 17.23
C GLY A 234 -5.14 -9.72 16.48
N ARG A 235 -5.65 -9.61 15.24
CA ARG A 235 -5.88 -8.28 14.64
C ARG A 235 -7.33 -7.87 14.86
N ILE A 236 -7.52 -6.84 15.67
CA ILE A 236 -8.81 -6.19 15.92
C ILE A 236 -9.19 -5.41 14.66
N TYR A 237 -9.99 -6.00 13.78
CA TYR A 237 -10.57 -5.34 12.61
C TYR A 237 -11.89 -4.63 12.89
N SER A 238 -12.42 -4.75 14.12
CA SER A 238 -13.58 -3.98 14.56
C SER A 238 -13.40 -3.53 16.01
N VAL A 239 -13.39 -2.22 16.21
CA VAL A 239 -13.49 -1.65 17.55
C VAL A 239 -14.94 -1.83 17.98
N ASN A 240 -15.20 -2.80 18.87
CA ASN A 240 -16.50 -2.88 19.50
C ASN A 240 -16.75 -1.59 20.31
N GLN A 241 -17.65 -0.74 19.82
CA GLN A 241 -17.93 0.56 20.43
C GLN A 241 -18.40 0.47 21.89
N GLN A 242 -18.97 -0.66 22.34
CA GLN A 242 -19.34 -0.84 23.75
C GLN A 242 -18.12 -0.98 24.65
N ASN A 243 -17.10 -1.72 24.21
CA ASN A 243 -15.87 -1.91 24.99
C ASN A 243 -15.04 -0.62 25.07
N ASN A 244 -15.04 0.17 23.99
CA ASN A 244 -14.34 1.45 23.96
C ASN A 244 -15.05 2.50 24.85
N ARG A 245 -16.39 2.50 24.88
CA ARG A 245 -17.14 3.34 25.83
C ARG A 245 -16.84 2.98 27.28
N ALA A 246 -16.81 1.69 27.63
CA ALA A 246 -16.47 1.25 28.99
C ALA A 246 -15.05 1.69 29.40
N LEU A 247 -14.08 1.59 28.49
CA LEU A 247 -12.70 2.00 28.75
C LEU A 247 -12.56 3.52 28.89
N ILE A 248 -13.21 4.30 28.01
CA ILE A 248 -13.24 5.77 28.09
C ILE A 248 -13.92 6.23 29.38
N THR A 249 -15.02 5.57 29.78
CA THR A 249 -15.69 5.85 31.05
C THR A 249 -14.79 5.54 32.25
N LEU A 250 -14.03 4.44 32.22
CA LEU A 250 -13.10 4.08 33.29
C LEU A 250 -11.96 5.11 33.41
N ILE A 251 -11.33 5.49 32.29
CA ILE A 251 -10.27 6.51 32.26
C ILE A 251 -10.82 7.86 32.73
N GLY A 252 -12.02 8.23 32.28
CA GLY A 252 -12.72 9.43 32.73
C GLY A 252 -12.99 9.46 34.23
N LEU A 253 -13.44 8.34 34.82
CA LEU A 253 -13.67 8.20 36.26
C LEU A 253 -12.37 8.31 37.07
N LEU A 254 -11.28 7.72 36.59
CA LEU A 254 -9.96 7.84 37.21
C LEU A 254 -9.43 9.29 37.16
N GLY A 255 -9.62 9.98 36.03
CA GLY A 255 -9.26 11.39 35.90
C GLY A 255 -10.09 12.29 36.83
N PHE A 256 -11.40 12.09 36.88
CA PHE A 256 -12.29 12.86 37.76
C PHE A 256 -12.00 12.64 39.24
N THR A 257 -11.73 11.40 39.66
CA THR A 257 -11.39 11.09 41.05
C THR A 257 -10.05 11.71 41.46
N ALA A 258 -9.05 11.74 40.57
CA ALA A 258 -7.79 12.42 40.82
C ALA A 258 -7.97 13.95 40.99
N ILE A 259 -8.79 14.58 40.14
CA ILE A 259 -9.07 16.02 40.21
C ILE A 259 -9.87 16.35 41.49
N ALA A 260 -10.88 15.55 41.83
CA ALA A 260 -11.65 15.72 43.06
C ALA A 260 -10.77 15.55 44.30
N GLY A 261 -9.91 14.52 44.33
CA GLY A 261 -8.94 14.30 45.39
C GLY A 261 -7.99 15.49 45.57
N PHE A 262 -7.49 16.06 44.48
CA PHE A 262 -6.65 17.26 44.52
C PHE A 262 -7.40 18.48 45.06
N TYR A 263 -8.67 18.66 44.68
CA TYR A 263 -9.51 19.74 45.17
C TYR A 263 -9.75 19.65 46.69
N PHE A 264 -10.06 18.47 47.22
CA PHE A 264 -10.25 18.25 48.66
C PHE A 264 -8.96 18.37 49.47
N LEU A 265 -7.81 18.02 48.89
CA LEU A 265 -6.50 18.26 49.52
C LEU A 265 -6.15 19.75 49.58
N LYS A 266 -6.58 20.54 48.58
CA LYS A 266 -6.34 22.00 48.55
C LYS A 266 -7.23 22.76 49.53
N THR A 267 -8.49 22.36 49.71
CA THR A 267 -9.42 23.03 50.64
C THR A 267 -9.16 22.73 52.10
N LYS A 268 -8.41 21.67 52.44
CA LYS A 268 -7.94 21.37 53.81
C LYS A 268 -6.75 22.22 54.29
N LYS A 269 -6.17 23.06 53.42
CA LYS A 269 -5.04 23.95 53.75
C LYS A 269 -5.46 25.40 54.04
N GLN A 270 -6.76 25.65 54.23
CA GLN A 270 -7.30 26.88 54.83
C GLN A 270 -7.96 26.51 56.17
#